data_AF-A0A9E3K0G1-F1
#
_entry.id   AF-A0A9E3K0G1-F1
#
_cell.length_a   1.000
_cell.length_b   1.000
_cell.length_c   1.000
_cell.angle_alpha   90.00
_cell.angle_beta   90.00
_cell.angle_gamma   90.00
#
_symmetry.space_group_name_H-M   'P 1'
#
loop_
_entity.id
_entity.type
_entity.pdbx_description
1 polymer ?
#
loop_
_entity_poly.entity_id
_entity_poly.type
_entity_poly.pdbx_seq_one_letter_code
_entity_poly.pdbx_strand_id
1 'polypeptide(L)'
;MNDISPLTRHPDVLYGPHQPELLCDEILADLLEASARRAPDQPALIAGNRRLTYRELDEQASLAASRLIDAGVGPGDIVGLWMPRGIELLVMQAAIAKAGAAWLPVDEDTPVERLLVCMEDAGSPALVSSERMRDRLGPVTQPIHTAEALLAPAPDGHALRRRGHVPGDAPAYVIYTSGSTGKPKGILIDQRSICHFLRSENEVLGVKASDKVYQGFSVAFDMSFEEIWISYLVGATLWIGPKETAGDPEALPRLLAEHRVTVLHAVPTLLALFADDVPSLRIINLGGEMCPETVVER
;
A
#
# COMPACT_ATOMS: atom_id res chain seq x y z
N MET A 1 -28.95 13.96 16.45
CA MET A 1 -28.13 13.63 17.63
C MET A 1 -28.87 12.54 18.40
N ASN A 2 -28.64 11.28 18.06
CA ASN A 2 -29.16 10.18 18.86
C ASN A 2 -28.18 9.98 20.00
N ASP A 3 -28.63 10.36 21.19
CA ASP A 3 -28.00 10.10 22.48
C ASP A 3 -27.97 8.57 22.68
N ILE A 4 -26.82 7.96 22.40
CA ILE A 4 -26.60 6.55 22.72
C ILE A 4 -26.40 6.50 24.22
N SER A 5 -27.50 6.26 24.95
CA SER A 5 -27.49 5.84 26.36
C SER A 5 -26.30 4.90 26.58
N PRO A 6 -25.50 5.06 27.66
CA PRO A 6 -24.34 4.22 27.88
C PRO A 6 -24.82 2.78 27.94
N LEU A 7 -24.57 2.04 26.85
CA LEU A 7 -24.73 0.59 26.81
C LEU A 7 -24.01 0.07 28.05
N THR A 8 -24.72 -0.69 28.89
CA THR A 8 -24.15 -1.30 30.08
C THR A 8 -22.91 -2.08 29.63
N ARG A 9 -21.73 -1.51 29.86
CA ARG A 9 -20.47 -2.09 29.40
C ARG A 9 -20.31 -3.42 30.09
N HIS A 10 -20.06 -4.47 29.32
CA HIS A 10 -19.85 -5.80 29.88
C HIS A 10 -18.48 -5.81 30.59
N PRO A 11 -18.37 -6.31 31.84
CA PRO A 11 -17.13 -6.22 32.61
C PRO A 11 -15.95 -6.94 31.96
N ASP A 12 -16.22 -7.98 31.17
CA ASP A 12 -15.19 -8.75 30.46
C ASP A 12 -14.83 -8.20 29.06
N VAL A 13 -15.41 -7.07 28.64
CA VAL A 13 -15.12 -6.45 27.34
C VAL A 13 -14.22 -5.24 27.56
N LEU A 14 -13.03 -5.28 26.96
CA LEU A 14 -12.16 -4.11 26.87
C LEU A 14 -12.71 -3.18 25.78
N TYR A 15 -12.98 -1.93 26.15
CA TYR A 15 -13.43 -0.90 25.23
C TYR A 15 -12.28 0.09 25.02
N GLY A 16 -11.89 0.28 23.75
CA GLY A 16 -10.95 1.32 23.39
C GLY A 16 -11.51 2.73 23.62
N PRO A 17 -10.68 3.76 23.43
CA PRO A 17 -11.11 5.15 23.42
C PRO A 17 -12.25 5.38 22.43
N HIS A 18 -13.23 6.23 22.76
CA HIS A 18 -14.29 6.61 21.85
C HIS A 18 -13.87 7.85 21.05
N GLN A 19 -13.48 7.63 19.79
CA GLN A 19 -12.90 8.64 18.87
C GLN A 19 -13.72 8.75 17.56
N PRO A 20 -14.94 9.32 17.61
CA PRO A 20 -15.82 9.41 16.44
C PRO A 20 -15.24 10.28 15.30
N GLU A 21 -14.30 11.18 15.62
CA GLU A 21 -13.57 11.99 14.66
C GLU A 21 -12.72 11.19 13.66
N LEU A 22 -12.41 9.92 13.96
CA LEU A 22 -11.68 9.03 13.05
C LEU A 22 -12.59 8.34 12.01
N LEU A 23 -13.90 8.57 12.10
CA LEU A 23 -14.89 8.06 11.16
C LEU A 23 -15.14 9.10 10.06
N CYS A 24 -14.38 9.00 8.96
CA CYS A 24 -14.54 9.84 7.77
C CYS A 24 -14.97 9.00 6.57
N ASP A 25 -15.84 9.57 5.73
CA ASP A 25 -16.26 9.00 4.45
C ASP A 25 -15.26 9.40 3.34
N GLU A 26 -14.12 8.72 3.33
CA GLU A 26 -13.02 8.92 2.39
C GLU A 26 -12.65 7.57 1.77
N ILE A 27 -12.11 7.59 0.54
CA ILE A 27 -11.43 6.42 -0.04
C ILE A 27 -9.92 6.63 -0.05
N LEU A 28 -9.16 5.56 -0.26
CA LEU A 28 -7.70 5.62 -0.30
C LEU A 28 -7.16 6.68 -1.26
N ALA A 29 -7.76 6.82 -2.44
CA ALA A 29 -7.37 7.85 -3.40
C ALA A 29 -7.48 9.28 -2.85
N ASP A 30 -8.44 9.55 -1.96
CA ASP A 30 -8.62 10.88 -1.37
C ASP A 30 -7.50 11.23 -0.40
N LEU A 31 -6.94 10.24 0.32
CA LEU A 31 -5.81 10.42 1.23
C LEU A 31 -4.56 10.90 0.48
N LEU A 32 -4.22 10.21 -0.62
CA LEU A 32 -3.10 10.59 -1.49
C LEU A 32 -3.30 11.98 -2.08
N GLU A 33 -4.49 12.26 -2.63
CA GLU A 33 -4.80 13.54 -3.25
C GLU A 33 -4.79 14.70 -2.25
N ALA A 34 -5.24 14.47 -1.01
CA ALA A 34 -5.16 15.46 0.05
C ALA A 34 -3.72 15.86 0.35
N SER A 35 -2.81 14.89 0.41
CA SER A 35 -1.37 15.14 0.60
C SER A 35 -0.73 15.81 -0.62
N ALA A 36 -1.11 15.42 -1.85
CA ALA A 36 -0.64 16.07 -3.07
C ALA A 36 -1.09 17.53 -3.18
N ARG A 37 -2.31 17.86 -2.74
CA ARG A 37 -2.75 19.26 -2.64
C ARG A 37 -2.02 20.04 -1.55
N ARG A 38 -1.74 19.40 -0.41
CA ARG A 38 -1.13 20.05 0.77
C ARG A 38 0.36 20.33 0.58
N ALA A 39 1.10 19.40 0.00
CA ALA A 39 2.56 19.46 -0.13
C ALA A 39 3.02 18.91 -1.49
N PRO A 40 2.65 19.54 -2.61
CA PRO A 40 2.86 18.98 -3.95
C PRO A 40 4.33 18.74 -4.29
N ASP A 41 5.23 19.60 -3.82
CA ASP A 41 6.66 19.55 -4.16
C ASP A 41 7.47 18.73 -3.14
N GLN A 42 6.81 18.17 -2.12
CA GLN A 42 7.43 17.27 -1.17
C GLN A 42 7.72 15.91 -1.84
N PRO A 43 8.90 15.30 -1.61
CA PRO A 43 9.17 13.94 -2.07
C PRO A 43 8.17 12.94 -1.50
N ALA A 44 7.46 12.24 -2.37
CA ALA A 44 6.58 11.13 -2.01
C ALA A 44 7.34 9.81 -2.04
N LEU A 45 8.03 9.52 -3.15
CA LEU A 45 8.72 8.25 -3.38
C LEU A 45 10.18 8.49 -3.74
N ILE A 46 11.08 7.67 -3.18
CA ILE A 46 12.50 7.62 -3.53
C ILE A 46 12.90 6.16 -3.74
N ALA A 47 13.51 5.86 -4.89
CA ALA A 47 14.08 4.54 -5.18
C ALA A 47 15.39 4.72 -5.97
N GLY A 48 16.52 4.30 -5.39
CA GLY A 48 17.84 4.56 -5.97
C GLY A 48 18.08 6.05 -6.21
N ASN A 49 18.39 6.43 -7.46
CA ASN A 49 18.59 7.82 -7.87
C ASN A 49 17.30 8.53 -8.34
N ARG A 50 16.17 7.81 -8.38
CA ARG A 50 14.89 8.36 -8.83
C ARG A 50 14.07 8.85 -7.64
N ARG A 51 13.32 9.91 -7.89
CA ARG A 51 12.42 10.53 -6.92
C ARG A 51 11.18 11.02 -7.63
N LEU A 52 10.01 10.79 -7.03
CA LEU A 52 8.77 11.47 -7.38
C LEU A 52 8.32 12.33 -6.20
N THR A 53 7.91 13.56 -6.51
CA THR A 53 7.14 14.42 -5.61
C THR A 53 5.69 13.93 -5.52
N TYR A 54 4.95 14.42 -4.52
CA TYR A 54 3.52 14.10 -4.42
C TYR A 54 2.72 14.57 -5.63
N ARG A 55 3.08 15.71 -6.24
CA ARG A 55 2.49 16.17 -7.50
C ARG A 55 2.72 15.18 -8.63
N GLU A 56 3.97 14.76 -8.83
CA GLU A 56 4.31 13.84 -9.92
C GLU A 56 3.68 12.45 -9.71
N LEU A 57 3.62 11.96 -8.47
CA LEU A 57 2.90 10.73 -8.13
C LEU A 57 1.41 10.85 -8.45
N ASP A 58 0.77 11.95 -8.04
CA ASP A 58 -0.65 12.19 -8.26
C ASP A 58 -0.99 12.29 -9.75
N GLU A 59 -0.18 13.01 -10.52
CA GLU A 59 -0.34 13.19 -11.97
C GLU A 59 -0.15 11.85 -12.73
N GLN A 60 0.91 11.09 -12.42
CA GLN A 60 1.16 9.80 -13.06
C GLN A 60 0.08 8.78 -12.71
N ALA A 61 -0.33 8.70 -11.43
CA ALA A 61 -1.39 7.82 -11.00
C ALA A 61 -2.74 8.22 -11.63
N SER A 62 -3.00 9.51 -11.80
CA SER A 62 -4.21 10.02 -12.46
C SER A 62 -4.26 9.70 -13.96
N LEU A 63 -3.13 9.81 -14.66
CA LEU A 63 -3.01 9.41 -16.07
C LEU A 63 -3.29 7.92 -16.24
N ALA A 64 -2.61 7.08 -15.47
CA ALA A 64 -2.79 5.63 -15.51
C ALA A 64 -4.23 5.24 -15.12
N ALA A 65 -4.80 5.87 -14.08
CA ALA A 65 -6.18 5.66 -13.68
C ALA A 65 -7.17 6.00 -14.80
N SER A 66 -6.97 7.11 -15.54
CA SER A 66 -7.86 7.45 -16.66
C SER A 66 -7.86 6.38 -17.75
N ARG A 67 -6.72 5.75 -18.01
CA ARG A 67 -6.60 4.68 -19.01
C ARG A 67 -7.22 3.38 -18.55
N LEU A 68 -7.08 3.05 -17.26
CA LEU A 68 -7.79 1.92 -16.66
C LEU A 68 -9.31 2.13 -16.75
N ILE A 69 -9.77 3.35 -16.44
CA ILE A 69 -11.17 3.74 -16.57
C ILE A 69 -11.65 3.63 -18.03
N ASP A 70 -10.88 4.08 -19.00
CA ASP A 70 -11.23 3.96 -20.42
C ASP A 70 -11.25 2.48 -20.87
N ALA A 71 -10.41 1.64 -20.28
CA ALA A 71 -10.41 0.19 -20.47
C ALA A 71 -11.56 -0.54 -19.74
N GLY A 72 -12.38 0.18 -18.96
CA GLY A 72 -13.58 -0.34 -18.33
C GLY A 72 -13.43 -0.67 -16.84
N VAL A 73 -12.25 -0.51 -16.25
CA VAL A 73 -12.02 -0.68 -14.80
C VAL A 73 -12.78 0.39 -14.01
N GLY A 74 -13.42 -0.01 -12.92
CA GLY A 74 -14.12 0.91 -12.03
C GLY A 74 -14.47 0.34 -10.66
N PRO A 75 -15.36 1.02 -9.92
CA PRO A 75 -15.75 0.61 -8.58
C PRO A 75 -16.36 -0.80 -8.54
N GLY A 76 -15.86 -1.62 -7.62
CA GLY A 76 -16.25 -3.02 -7.46
C GLY A 76 -15.34 -4.03 -8.17
N ASP A 77 -14.53 -3.59 -9.15
CA ASP A 77 -13.54 -4.44 -9.78
C ASP A 77 -12.34 -4.70 -8.85
N ILE A 78 -11.77 -5.90 -8.94
CA ILE A 78 -10.52 -6.29 -8.26
C ILE A 78 -9.47 -6.53 -9.34
N VAL A 79 -8.51 -5.62 -9.49
CA VAL A 79 -7.48 -5.69 -10.54
C VAL A 79 -6.24 -6.39 -10.02
N GLY A 80 -5.77 -7.42 -10.70
CA GLY A 80 -4.47 -8.03 -10.40
C GLY A 80 -3.34 -7.01 -10.54
N LEU A 81 -2.38 -7.01 -9.61
CA LEU A 81 -1.18 -6.17 -9.67
C LEU A 81 0.05 -7.05 -9.46
N TRP A 82 0.81 -7.28 -10.54
CA TRP A 82 1.97 -8.18 -10.53
C TRP A 82 3.13 -7.58 -11.31
N MET A 83 4.07 -6.97 -10.58
CA MET A 83 5.26 -6.35 -11.16
C MET A 83 6.38 -6.14 -10.12
N PRO A 84 7.62 -5.81 -10.54
CA PRO A 84 8.74 -5.62 -9.62
C PRO A 84 8.49 -4.50 -8.63
N ARG A 85 9.08 -4.62 -7.44
CA ARG A 85 9.12 -3.54 -6.45
C ARG A 85 9.77 -2.30 -7.06
N GLY A 86 9.13 -1.15 -6.88
CA GLY A 86 9.67 0.13 -7.34
C GLY A 86 8.62 1.23 -7.37
N ILE A 87 9.02 2.38 -7.91
CA ILE A 87 8.13 3.54 -8.07
C ILE A 87 6.91 3.17 -8.90
N GLU A 88 7.11 2.48 -10.02
CA GLU A 88 6.02 2.14 -10.94
C GLU A 88 4.95 1.27 -10.26
N LEU A 89 5.34 0.31 -9.40
CA LEU A 89 4.40 -0.51 -8.64
C LEU A 89 3.47 0.35 -7.77
N LEU A 90 4.03 1.32 -7.05
CA LEU A 90 3.26 2.20 -6.17
C LEU A 90 2.43 3.23 -6.95
N VAL A 91 2.91 3.68 -8.11
CA VAL A 91 2.10 4.50 -9.04
C VAL A 91 0.92 3.68 -9.56
N MET A 92 1.11 2.42 -9.93
CA MET A 92 0.02 1.54 -10.39
C MET A 92 -0.97 1.22 -9.27
N GLN A 93 -0.51 1.00 -8.05
CA GLN A 93 -1.37 0.84 -6.88
C GLN A 93 -2.25 2.08 -6.66
N ALA A 94 -1.64 3.27 -6.68
CA ALA A 94 -2.37 4.54 -6.59
C ALA A 94 -3.33 4.76 -7.77
N ALA A 95 -2.97 4.33 -8.97
CA ALA A 95 -3.81 4.43 -10.16
C ALA A 95 -5.07 3.55 -10.05
N ILE A 96 -4.93 2.31 -9.57
CA ILE A 96 -6.07 1.41 -9.35
C ILE A 96 -7.00 2.00 -8.29
N ALA A 97 -6.45 2.50 -7.18
CA ALA A 97 -7.22 3.20 -6.15
C ALA A 97 -7.97 4.43 -6.72
N LYS A 98 -7.32 5.23 -7.57
CA LYS A 98 -7.92 6.40 -8.24
C LYS A 98 -8.98 6.03 -9.27
N ALA A 99 -8.90 4.85 -9.88
CA ALA A 99 -9.97 4.30 -10.71
C ALA A 99 -11.20 3.88 -9.88
N GLY A 100 -11.08 3.85 -8.55
CA GLY A 100 -12.11 3.39 -7.62
C GLY A 100 -12.16 1.88 -7.46
N ALA A 101 -11.23 1.15 -8.09
CA ALA A 101 -11.14 -0.30 -8.04
C ALA A 101 -10.26 -0.76 -6.87
N ALA A 102 -10.43 -2.02 -6.49
CA ALA A 102 -9.51 -2.71 -5.60
C ALA A 102 -8.33 -3.29 -6.37
N TRP A 103 -7.22 -3.55 -5.69
CA TRP A 103 -6.13 -4.35 -6.25
C TRP A 103 -5.92 -5.67 -5.49
N LEU A 104 -5.44 -6.67 -6.23
CA LEU A 104 -4.93 -7.94 -5.73
C LEU A 104 -3.41 -7.94 -5.93
N PRO A 105 -2.62 -7.56 -4.91
CA PRO A 105 -1.17 -7.47 -5.04
C PRO A 105 -0.53 -8.85 -4.97
N VAL A 106 0.45 -9.08 -5.85
CA VAL A 106 1.23 -10.31 -5.90
C VAL A 106 2.70 -9.97 -6.12
N ASP A 107 3.60 -10.57 -5.33
CA ASP A 107 5.04 -10.37 -5.52
C ASP A 107 5.52 -10.91 -6.88
N GLU A 108 6.49 -10.25 -7.48
CA GLU A 108 7.06 -10.59 -8.80
C GLU A 108 7.62 -12.02 -8.92
N ASP A 109 8.03 -12.61 -7.79
CA ASP A 109 8.58 -13.97 -7.72
C ASP A 109 7.49 -15.04 -7.59
N THR A 110 6.26 -14.62 -7.38
CA THR A 110 5.12 -15.55 -7.30
C THR A 110 4.98 -16.28 -8.64
N PRO A 111 4.85 -17.62 -8.63
CA PRO A 111 4.59 -18.39 -9.84
C PRO A 111 3.32 -17.92 -10.54
N VAL A 112 3.36 -17.89 -11.88
CA VAL A 112 2.24 -17.42 -12.72
C VAL A 112 0.98 -18.24 -12.44
N GLU A 113 1.12 -19.54 -12.21
CA GLU A 113 0.00 -20.43 -11.89
C GLU A 113 -0.73 -19.98 -10.62
N ARG A 114 0.02 -19.55 -9.60
CA ARG A 114 -0.56 -19.04 -8.35
C ARG A 114 -1.25 -17.69 -8.57
N LEU A 115 -0.65 -16.78 -9.33
CA LEU A 115 -1.27 -15.51 -9.71
C LEU A 115 -2.63 -15.76 -10.40
N LEU A 116 -2.67 -16.64 -11.38
CA LEU A 116 -3.88 -16.92 -12.15
C LEU A 116 -4.98 -17.57 -11.30
N VAL A 117 -4.63 -18.48 -10.39
CA VAL A 117 -5.59 -19.06 -9.44
C VAL A 117 -6.21 -17.98 -8.55
N CYS A 118 -5.41 -17.04 -8.04
CA CYS A 118 -5.94 -15.94 -7.22
C CYS A 118 -6.81 -14.99 -8.05
N MET A 119 -6.40 -14.67 -9.29
CA MET A 119 -7.19 -13.81 -10.18
C MET A 119 -8.52 -14.44 -10.58
N GLU A 120 -8.55 -15.75 -10.85
CA GLU A 120 -9.77 -16.49 -11.15
C GLU A 120 -10.73 -16.48 -9.95
N ASP A 121 -10.23 -16.76 -8.75
CA ASP A 121 -11.02 -16.74 -7.52
C ASP A 121 -11.58 -15.34 -7.21
N ALA A 122 -10.80 -14.28 -7.45
CA ALA A 122 -11.23 -12.89 -7.26
C ALA A 122 -12.15 -12.37 -8.36
N GLY A 123 -12.37 -13.12 -9.46
CA GLY A 123 -13.09 -12.63 -10.63
C GLY A 123 -12.41 -11.42 -11.29
N SER A 124 -11.07 -11.35 -11.23
CA SER A 124 -10.28 -10.19 -11.66
C SER A 124 -10.46 -9.92 -13.16
N PRO A 125 -10.96 -8.73 -13.58
CA PRO A 125 -11.26 -8.47 -14.98
C PRO A 125 -10.02 -8.11 -15.79
N ALA A 126 -8.93 -7.68 -15.15
CA ALA A 126 -7.69 -7.26 -15.80
C ALA A 126 -6.46 -7.50 -14.90
N LEU A 127 -5.27 -7.46 -15.51
CA LEU A 127 -3.98 -7.49 -14.83
C LEU A 127 -3.19 -6.22 -15.14
N VAL A 128 -2.69 -5.54 -14.12
CA VAL A 128 -1.65 -4.51 -14.26
C VAL A 128 -0.30 -5.14 -14.00
N SER A 129 0.65 -4.91 -14.91
CA SER A 129 1.99 -5.49 -14.87
C SER A 129 3.03 -4.55 -15.51
N SER A 130 4.24 -5.03 -15.78
CA SER A 130 5.23 -4.32 -16.61
C SER A 130 5.52 -5.08 -17.90
N GLU A 131 6.09 -4.43 -18.91
CA GLU A 131 6.46 -5.09 -20.17
C GLU A 131 7.37 -6.30 -19.94
N ARG A 132 8.38 -6.16 -19.06
CA ARG A 132 9.29 -7.24 -18.68
C ARG A 132 8.57 -8.44 -18.05
N MET A 133 7.49 -8.19 -17.31
CA MET A 133 6.73 -9.25 -16.64
C MET A 133 5.70 -9.87 -17.55
N ARG A 134 5.11 -9.10 -18.47
CA ARG A 134 4.20 -9.59 -19.50
C ARG A 134 4.78 -10.78 -20.26
N ASP A 135 6.07 -10.76 -20.58
CA ASP A 135 6.71 -11.84 -21.32
C ASP A 135 6.84 -13.15 -20.50
N ARG A 136 6.71 -13.09 -19.17
CA ARG A 136 6.64 -14.26 -18.27
C ARG A 136 5.21 -14.81 -18.15
N LEU A 137 4.20 -13.98 -18.37
CA LEU A 137 2.81 -14.44 -18.45
C LEU A 137 2.67 -15.23 -19.74
N GLY A 138 2.43 -16.54 -19.62
CA GLY A 138 2.01 -17.35 -20.74
C GLY A 138 0.66 -16.87 -21.32
N PRO A 139 -0.05 -17.70 -22.10
CA PRO A 139 -1.36 -17.32 -22.60
C PRO A 139 -2.34 -17.09 -21.42
N VAL A 140 -2.75 -15.84 -21.22
CA VAL A 140 -3.78 -15.44 -20.24
C VAL A 140 -4.98 -14.85 -20.98
N THR A 141 -6.17 -15.02 -20.40
CA THR A 141 -7.44 -14.57 -21.02
C THR A 141 -7.80 -13.14 -20.66
N GLN A 142 -7.33 -12.66 -19.49
CA GLN A 142 -7.57 -11.30 -19.02
C GLN A 142 -6.71 -10.28 -19.79
N PRO A 143 -7.23 -9.09 -20.10
CA PRO A 143 -6.44 -7.97 -20.58
C PRO A 143 -5.27 -7.66 -19.64
N ILE A 144 -4.08 -7.45 -20.22
CA ILE A 144 -2.88 -7.01 -19.51
C ILE A 144 -2.62 -5.55 -19.84
N HIS A 145 -2.54 -4.71 -18.82
CA HIS A 145 -2.13 -3.31 -18.94
C HIS A 145 -0.73 -3.15 -18.36
N THR A 146 0.25 -2.81 -19.20
CA THR A 146 1.61 -2.57 -18.72
C THR A 146 1.75 -1.15 -18.19
N ALA A 147 2.55 -0.96 -17.13
CA ALA A 147 2.83 0.35 -16.55
C ALA A 147 3.37 1.32 -17.61
N GLU A 148 4.23 0.83 -18.51
CA GLU A 148 4.77 1.59 -19.64
C GLU A 148 3.67 2.11 -20.56
N ALA A 149 2.69 1.27 -20.92
CA ALA A 149 1.55 1.68 -21.75
C ALA A 149 0.58 2.60 -20.99
N LEU A 150 0.39 2.39 -19.69
CA LEU A 150 -0.46 3.25 -18.85
C LEU A 150 0.15 4.62 -18.58
N LEU A 151 1.49 4.75 -18.62
CA LEU A 151 2.22 5.99 -18.38
C LEU A 151 2.74 6.67 -19.66
N ALA A 152 2.59 6.05 -20.83
CA ALA A 152 3.01 6.65 -22.10
C ALA A 152 2.44 8.09 -22.27
N PRO A 153 3.14 9.04 -22.88
CA PRO A 153 2.64 10.40 -23.07
C PRO A 153 1.28 10.44 -23.80
N ALA A 154 0.35 11.26 -23.33
CA ALA A 154 -0.89 11.55 -24.04
C ALA A 154 -0.77 12.92 -24.78
N PRO A 155 -1.29 13.04 -26.02
CA PRO A 155 -1.27 14.31 -26.76
C PRO A 155 -2.00 15.45 -26.04
N ASP A 156 -3.04 15.10 -25.29
CA ASP A 156 -3.89 16.02 -24.54
C ASP A 156 -3.77 15.64 -23.06
N GLY A 157 -3.57 16.63 -22.17
CA GLY A 157 -3.53 16.38 -20.73
C GLY A 157 -4.79 15.64 -20.28
N HIS A 158 -4.65 14.36 -19.90
CA HIS A 158 -5.79 13.56 -19.43
C HIS A 158 -6.13 13.98 -18.00
N ALA A 159 -7.16 14.83 -17.86
CA ALA A 159 -7.78 15.04 -16.56
C ALA A 159 -8.47 13.75 -16.13
N LEU A 160 -8.14 13.25 -14.93
CA LEU A 160 -8.82 12.08 -14.36
C LEU A 160 -10.32 12.35 -14.26
N ARG A 161 -11.11 11.46 -14.86
CA ARG A 161 -12.58 11.48 -14.77
C ARG A 161 -13.04 10.25 -13.98
N ARG A 162 -13.02 10.34 -12.65
CA ARG A 162 -13.53 9.24 -11.80
C ARG A 162 -14.97 8.89 -12.19
N ARG A 163 -15.26 7.59 -12.30
CA ARG A 163 -16.61 7.10 -12.61
C ARG A 163 -17.48 7.15 -11.35
N GLY A 164 -18.12 8.29 -11.12
CA GLY A 164 -19.11 8.45 -10.06
C GLY A 164 -18.54 8.33 -8.64
N HIS A 165 -19.43 8.08 -7.68
CA HIS A 165 -19.10 7.92 -6.27
C HIS A 165 -18.67 6.49 -5.96
N VAL A 166 -17.58 6.33 -5.23
CA VAL A 166 -17.14 5.04 -4.68
C VAL A 166 -17.68 4.94 -3.25
N PRO A 167 -18.58 4.01 -2.94
CA PRO A 167 -19.12 3.89 -1.59
C PRO A 167 -18.05 3.31 -0.64
N GLY A 168 -18.16 3.63 0.66
CA GLY A 168 -17.17 3.19 1.65
C GLY A 168 -17.09 1.68 1.85
N ASP A 169 -18.14 0.93 1.52
CA ASP A 169 -18.17 -0.53 1.54
C ASP A 169 -17.68 -1.17 0.22
N ALA A 170 -17.25 -0.35 -0.75
CA ALA A 170 -16.58 -0.87 -1.95
C ALA A 170 -15.24 -1.54 -1.58
N PRO A 171 -14.84 -2.61 -2.29
CA PRO A 171 -13.54 -3.22 -2.11
C PRO A 171 -12.40 -2.21 -2.30
N ALA A 172 -11.36 -2.28 -1.45
CA ALA A 172 -10.13 -1.52 -1.56
C ALA A 172 -8.94 -2.39 -1.96
N TYR A 173 -8.85 -3.59 -1.42
CA TYR A 173 -7.85 -4.58 -1.81
C TYR A 173 -8.27 -6.00 -1.43
N VAL A 174 -7.60 -6.98 -2.03
CA VAL A 174 -7.72 -8.39 -1.64
C VAL A 174 -6.32 -9.00 -1.51
N ILE A 175 -5.96 -9.45 -0.31
CA ILE A 175 -4.70 -10.19 -0.06
C ILE A 175 -4.99 -11.67 0.07
N TYR A 176 -4.21 -12.49 -0.63
CA TYR A 176 -4.35 -13.95 -0.61
C TYR A 176 -3.38 -14.60 0.37
N THR A 177 -3.91 -15.35 1.32
CA THR A 177 -3.14 -16.11 2.31
C THR A 177 -3.10 -17.60 2.00
N SER A 178 -2.15 -18.34 2.58
CA SER A 178 -2.11 -19.80 2.52
C SER A 178 -3.32 -20.37 3.26
N GLY A 179 -4.28 -20.91 2.51
CA GLY A 179 -5.42 -21.61 3.11
C GLY A 179 -4.99 -22.95 3.69
N SER A 180 -5.62 -23.36 4.80
CA SER A 180 -5.43 -24.68 5.42
C SER A 180 -5.74 -25.87 4.50
N THR A 181 -6.48 -25.64 3.41
CA THR A 181 -6.84 -26.63 2.39
C THR A 181 -5.90 -26.64 1.18
N GLY A 182 -4.82 -25.85 1.21
CA GLY A 182 -3.87 -25.68 0.10
C GLY A 182 -4.33 -24.71 -1.00
N LYS A 183 -5.62 -24.40 -1.09
CA LYS A 183 -6.13 -23.33 -1.96
C LYS A 183 -5.94 -21.96 -1.28
N PRO A 184 -5.37 -20.96 -1.97
CA PRO A 184 -5.29 -19.59 -1.46
C PRO A 184 -6.69 -19.05 -1.10
N LYS A 185 -6.78 -18.23 -0.05
CA LYS A 185 -8.02 -17.56 0.36
C LYS A 185 -7.83 -16.04 0.29
N GLY A 186 -8.69 -15.37 -0.46
CA GLY A 186 -8.71 -13.91 -0.56
C GLY A 186 -9.37 -13.29 0.68
N ILE A 187 -8.65 -12.40 1.35
CA ILE A 187 -9.18 -11.55 2.42
C ILE A 187 -9.45 -10.19 1.79
N LEU A 188 -10.74 -9.87 1.60
CA LEU A 188 -11.21 -8.62 1.04
C LEU A 188 -11.39 -7.59 2.15
N ILE A 189 -10.84 -6.40 1.93
CA ILE A 189 -10.99 -5.25 2.82
C ILE A 189 -11.60 -4.09 2.04
N ASP A 190 -12.60 -3.45 2.63
CA ASP A 190 -13.30 -2.31 2.04
C ASP A 190 -12.63 -0.96 2.34
N GLN A 191 -13.00 0.08 1.58
CA GLN A 191 -12.44 1.42 1.66
C GLN A 191 -12.60 2.05 3.05
N ARG A 192 -13.77 1.92 3.68
CA ARG A 192 -14.07 2.48 4.99
C ARG A 192 -13.17 1.88 6.06
N SER A 193 -13.04 0.55 6.05
CA SER A 193 -12.26 -0.21 7.03
C SER A 193 -10.79 0.15 6.93
N ILE A 194 -10.21 0.14 5.73
CA ILE A 194 -8.79 0.49 5.57
C ILE A 194 -8.52 1.96 5.88
N CYS A 195 -9.35 2.90 5.43
CA CYS A 195 -9.14 4.32 5.73
C CYS A 195 -9.28 4.61 7.24
N HIS A 196 -10.21 3.94 7.92
CA HIS A 196 -10.31 4.05 9.37
C HIS A 196 -9.07 3.47 10.07
N PHE A 197 -8.62 2.28 9.68
CA PHE A 197 -7.40 1.68 10.20
C PHE A 197 -6.21 2.63 10.07
N LEU A 198 -5.95 3.18 8.88
CA LEU A 198 -4.80 4.07 8.64
C LEU A 198 -4.80 5.30 9.55
N ARG A 199 -5.98 5.90 9.80
CA ARG A 199 -6.11 7.03 10.74
C ARG A 199 -5.89 6.59 12.17
N SER A 200 -6.57 5.53 12.60
CA SER A 200 -6.47 5.01 13.98
C SER A 200 -5.06 4.54 14.31
N GLU A 201 -4.40 3.86 13.38
CA GLU A 201 -3.03 3.36 13.55
C GLU A 201 -2.06 4.53 13.62
N ASN A 202 -2.22 5.54 12.76
CA ASN A 202 -1.33 6.70 12.80
C ASN A 202 -1.54 7.61 14.02
N GLU A 203 -2.72 7.62 14.64
CA GLU A 203 -2.91 8.28 15.95
C GLU A 203 -2.02 7.66 17.04
N VAL A 204 -1.71 6.36 16.92
CA VAL A 204 -0.81 5.65 17.84
C VAL A 204 0.64 5.81 17.43
N LEU A 205 0.97 5.54 16.16
CA LEU A 205 2.35 5.56 15.66
C LEU A 205 2.93 6.99 15.60
N GLY A 206 2.09 7.96 15.24
CA GLY A 206 2.48 9.37 15.13
C GLY A 206 3.50 9.63 14.01
N VAL A 207 3.35 8.98 12.84
CA VAL A 207 4.12 9.31 11.63
C VAL A 207 3.72 10.72 11.16
N LYS A 208 4.68 11.49 10.68
CA LYS A 208 4.53 12.90 10.32
C LYS A 208 5.02 13.14 8.90
N ALA A 209 4.58 14.24 8.30
CA ALA A 209 5.05 14.65 6.97
C ALA A 209 6.59 14.78 6.90
N SER A 210 7.27 15.12 7.99
CA SER A 210 8.74 15.24 8.02
C SER A 210 9.49 13.92 8.02
N ASP A 211 8.79 12.78 8.10
CA ASP A 211 9.42 11.47 8.18
C ASP A 211 9.84 10.91 6.83
N LYS A 212 10.84 10.03 6.93
CA LYS A 212 11.21 9.12 5.86
C LYS A 212 10.94 7.69 6.30
N VAL A 213 9.96 7.07 5.69
CA VAL A 213 9.49 5.72 5.99
C VAL A 213 10.18 4.72 5.07
N TYR A 214 10.71 3.64 5.64
CA TYR A 214 11.20 2.52 4.86
C TYR A 214 10.04 1.73 4.25
N GLN A 215 10.07 1.51 2.95
CA GLN A 215 9.18 0.55 2.28
C GLN A 215 9.99 -0.73 2.00
N GLY A 216 9.75 -1.74 2.82
CA GLY A 216 10.49 -3.01 2.82
C GLY A 216 9.62 -4.24 2.73
N PHE A 217 8.37 -4.17 3.18
CA PHE A 217 7.46 -5.31 3.12
C PHE A 217 7.07 -5.66 1.69
N SER A 218 6.68 -6.93 1.52
CA SER A 218 5.93 -7.38 0.34
C SER A 218 4.64 -6.58 0.23
N VAL A 219 4.27 -6.15 -0.97
CA VAL A 219 2.96 -5.51 -1.20
C VAL A 219 1.80 -6.50 -1.10
N ALA A 220 2.11 -7.81 -1.11
CA ALA A 220 1.16 -8.89 -0.83
C ALA A 220 1.04 -9.20 0.68
N PHE A 221 1.72 -8.43 1.53
CA PHE A 221 1.58 -8.47 2.98
C PHE A 221 0.92 -7.18 3.47
N ASP A 222 -0.05 -7.28 4.37
CA ASP A 222 -0.91 -6.16 4.78
C ASP A 222 -0.18 -5.08 5.57
N MET A 223 0.91 -5.42 6.28
CA MET A 223 1.75 -4.41 6.93
C MET A 223 2.37 -3.39 5.95
N SER A 224 2.43 -3.69 4.65
CA SER A 224 2.81 -2.71 3.63
C SER A 224 1.86 -1.50 3.57
N PHE A 225 0.63 -1.61 4.06
CA PHE A 225 -0.29 -0.46 4.14
C PHE A 225 0.15 0.55 5.19
N GLU A 226 0.73 0.11 6.30
CA GLU A 226 1.30 1.02 7.29
C GLU A 226 2.50 1.77 6.72
N GLU A 227 3.36 1.09 5.95
CA GLU A 227 4.45 1.77 5.24
C GLU A 227 3.88 2.79 4.24
N ILE A 228 3.05 2.32 3.31
CA ILE A 228 2.69 3.05 2.10
C ILE A 228 1.59 4.09 2.37
N TRP A 229 0.47 3.66 2.93
CA TRP A 229 -0.75 4.46 2.98
C TRP A 229 -0.82 5.38 4.19
N ILE A 230 -0.14 5.08 5.31
CA ILE A 230 0.08 6.09 6.36
C ILE A 230 0.98 7.19 5.83
N SER A 231 2.03 6.84 5.08
CA SER A 231 2.89 7.84 4.44
C SER A 231 2.09 8.77 3.54
N TYR A 232 1.22 8.23 2.68
CA TYR A 232 0.34 9.03 1.84
C TYR A 232 -0.70 9.84 2.63
N LEU A 233 -1.23 9.31 3.74
CA LEU A 233 -2.15 10.02 4.62
C LEU A 233 -1.49 11.30 5.19
N VAL A 234 -0.27 11.18 5.73
CA VAL A 234 0.39 12.30 6.42
C VAL A 234 1.27 13.15 5.51
N GLY A 235 1.61 12.66 4.33
CA GLY A 235 2.52 13.31 3.39
C GLY A 235 3.99 13.00 3.66
N ALA A 236 4.33 11.87 4.28
CA ALA A 236 5.72 11.46 4.52
C ALA A 236 6.42 11.02 3.23
N THR A 237 7.74 10.91 3.26
CA THR A 237 8.53 10.36 2.15
C THR A 237 8.73 8.85 2.32
N LEU A 238 8.34 8.05 1.32
CA LEU A 238 8.68 6.64 1.24
C LEU A 238 10.03 6.45 0.55
N TRP A 239 10.96 5.82 1.26
CA TRP A 239 12.21 5.32 0.70
C TRP A 239 12.07 3.82 0.42
N ILE A 240 12.03 3.46 -0.86
CA ILE A 240 11.81 2.10 -1.34
C ILE A 240 13.14 1.36 -1.31
N GLY A 241 13.25 0.41 -0.38
CA GLY A 241 14.44 -0.41 -0.21
C GLY A 241 14.68 -1.37 -1.36
N PRO A 242 15.95 -1.57 -1.79
CA PRO A 242 16.30 -2.67 -2.68
C PRO A 242 15.88 -4.00 -2.06
N LYS A 243 15.18 -4.83 -2.83
CA LYS A 243 14.62 -6.10 -2.37
C LYS A 243 15.69 -7.03 -1.80
N GLU A 244 16.87 -7.02 -2.40
CA GLU A 244 18.03 -7.84 -2.05
C GLU A 244 18.55 -7.53 -0.64
N THR A 245 18.33 -6.31 -0.15
CA THR A 245 18.82 -5.83 1.14
C THR A 245 17.78 -5.93 2.26
N ALA A 246 16.51 -6.22 1.92
CA ALA A 246 15.42 -6.17 2.89
C ALA A 246 15.53 -7.20 4.02
N GLY A 247 16.21 -8.32 3.77
CA GLY A 247 16.49 -9.36 4.76
C GLY A 247 17.96 -9.44 5.19
N ASP A 248 18.80 -8.48 4.79
CA ASP A 248 20.22 -8.48 5.12
C ASP A 248 20.46 -7.73 6.45
N PRO A 249 20.82 -8.43 7.54
CA PRO A 249 20.95 -7.83 8.86
C PRO A 249 22.16 -6.90 9.02
N GLU A 250 23.11 -6.93 8.09
CA GLU A 250 24.28 -6.05 8.08
C GLU A 250 24.12 -4.87 7.11
N ALA A 251 23.55 -5.11 5.93
CA ALA A 251 23.41 -4.08 4.91
C ALA A 251 22.22 -3.15 5.20
N LEU A 252 21.09 -3.69 5.69
CA LEU A 252 19.89 -2.90 5.94
C LEU A 252 20.12 -1.77 6.96
N PRO A 253 20.61 -1.99 8.19
CA PRO A 253 20.80 -0.90 9.15
C PRO A 253 21.71 0.21 8.63
N ARG A 254 22.77 -0.13 7.88
CA ARG A 254 23.66 0.85 7.25
C ARG A 254 22.94 1.69 6.20
N LEU A 255 22.13 1.07 5.34
CA LEU A 255 21.35 1.79 4.33
C LEU A 255 20.28 2.68 4.96
N LEU A 256 19.60 2.20 6.01
CA LEU A 256 18.63 3.01 6.76
C LEU A 256 19.30 4.26 7.34
N ALA A 257 20.51 4.12 7.91
CA ALA A 257 21.29 5.24 8.45
C ALA A 257 21.78 6.19 7.35
N GLU A 258 22.34 5.67 6.26
CA GLU A 258 22.83 6.44 5.11
C GLU A 258 21.71 7.30 4.50
N HIS A 259 20.54 6.71 4.32
CA HIS A 259 19.38 7.40 3.79
C HIS A 259 18.61 8.21 4.84
N ARG A 260 19.02 8.19 6.12
CA ARG A 260 18.35 8.89 7.23
C ARG A 260 16.86 8.53 7.30
N VAL A 261 16.56 7.24 7.25
CA VAL A 261 15.21 6.72 7.50
C VAL A 261 14.85 6.99 8.97
N THR A 262 13.61 7.41 9.20
CA THR A 262 13.10 7.76 10.54
C THR A 262 12.03 6.81 11.06
N VAL A 263 11.39 6.04 10.17
CA VAL A 263 10.34 5.07 10.52
C VAL A 263 10.65 3.72 9.88
N LEU A 264 10.68 2.68 10.69
CA LEU A 264 10.88 1.29 10.28
C LEU A 264 9.69 0.44 10.74
N HIS A 265 9.06 -0.27 9.80
CA HIS A 265 8.18 -1.39 10.12
C HIS A 265 9.00 -2.67 9.89
N ALA A 266 8.98 -3.60 10.84
CA ALA A 266 9.75 -4.84 10.75
C ALA A 266 9.09 -5.97 11.52
N VAL A 267 9.48 -7.21 11.22
CA VAL A 267 9.24 -8.33 12.12
C VAL A 267 10.29 -8.36 13.23
N PRO A 268 9.93 -8.74 14.48
CA PRO A 268 10.89 -8.83 15.59
C PRO A 268 12.16 -9.60 15.25
N THR A 269 12.06 -10.70 14.50
CA THR A 269 13.22 -11.50 14.10
C THR A 269 14.23 -10.71 13.27
N LEU A 270 13.78 -9.82 12.38
CA LEU A 270 14.68 -9.00 11.55
C LEU A 270 15.42 -7.98 12.41
N LEU A 271 14.71 -7.27 13.29
CA LEU A 271 15.33 -6.27 14.18
C LEU A 271 16.35 -6.92 15.13
N ALA A 272 16.03 -8.11 15.67
CA ALA A 272 16.92 -8.85 16.55
C ALA A 272 18.28 -9.15 15.91
N LEU A 273 18.33 -9.30 14.58
CA LEU A 273 19.54 -9.60 13.83
C LEU A 273 20.35 -8.36 13.44
N PHE A 274 19.83 -7.14 13.58
CA PHE A 274 20.55 -5.92 13.16
C PHE A 274 21.91 -5.84 13.83
N ALA A 275 22.96 -5.77 13.00
CA ALA A 275 24.35 -5.71 13.45
C ALA A 275 24.72 -4.36 14.06
N ASP A 276 24.07 -3.29 13.61
CA ASP A 276 24.32 -1.91 14.01
C ASP A 276 23.01 -1.21 14.38
N ASP A 277 23.08 -0.25 15.31
CA ASP A 277 21.96 0.63 15.60
C ASP A 277 21.76 1.66 14.47
N VAL A 278 20.55 2.17 14.34
CA VAL A 278 20.19 3.18 13.33
C VAL A 278 19.69 4.44 14.03
N PRO A 279 20.58 5.38 14.42
CA PRO A 279 20.22 6.52 15.25
C PRO A 279 19.22 7.50 14.64
N SER A 280 18.98 7.41 13.32
CA SER A 280 17.96 8.23 12.65
C SER A 280 16.54 7.72 12.87
N LEU A 281 16.36 6.44 13.25
CA LEU A 281 15.04 5.87 13.55
C LEU A 281 14.48 6.51 14.81
N ARG A 282 13.23 6.96 14.73
CA ARG A 282 12.46 7.46 15.87
C ARG A 282 11.20 6.64 16.15
N ILE A 283 10.74 5.87 15.16
CA ILE A 283 9.64 4.91 15.29
C ILE A 283 10.14 3.58 14.73
N ILE A 284 9.97 2.53 15.52
CA ILE A 284 10.12 1.15 15.08
C ILE A 284 8.80 0.46 15.42
N ASN A 285 8.01 0.11 14.39
CA ASN A 285 6.81 -0.69 14.57
C ASN A 285 7.14 -2.16 14.31
N LEU A 286 6.85 -3.02 15.30
CA LEU A 286 7.11 -4.45 15.22
C LEU A 286 5.81 -5.23 15.20
N GLY A 287 5.66 -6.13 14.22
CA GLY A 287 4.46 -6.95 14.09
C GLY A 287 4.69 -8.25 13.33
N GLY A 288 3.63 -9.03 13.17
CA GLY A 288 3.65 -10.30 12.44
C GLY A 288 4.20 -11.51 13.21
N GLU A 289 4.93 -11.29 14.30
CA GLU A 289 5.47 -12.33 15.18
C GLU A 289 5.37 -11.89 16.65
N MET A 290 5.53 -12.85 17.57
CA MET A 290 5.73 -12.51 18.99
C MET A 290 7.01 -11.71 19.13
N CYS A 291 6.93 -10.54 19.78
CA CYS A 291 8.10 -9.71 20.07
C CYS A 291 8.68 -10.09 21.44
N PRO A 292 9.90 -10.68 21.51
CA PRO A 292 10.53 -11.00 22.77
C PRO A 292 10.89 -9.74 23.56
N GLU A 293 10.82 -9.80 24.89
CA GLU A 293 11.16 -8.68 25.78
C GLU A 293 12.60 -8.18 25.54
N THR A 294 13.53 -9.08 25.25
CA THR A 294 14.92 -8.73 24.91
C THR A 294 15.06 -7.86 23.66
N VAL A 295 14.10 -7.92 22.73
CA VAL A 295 14.08 -7.04 21.54
C VAL A 295 13.49 -5.69 21.89
N VAL A 296 12.56 -5.62 22.86
CA VAL A 296 11.95 -4.37 23.34
C VAL A 296 12.93 -3.55 24.19
N GLU A 297 13.76 -4.23 24.98
CA GLU A 297 14.77 -3.59 25.85
C GLU A 297 15.98 -3.02 25.11
N ARG A 298 16.19 -3.45 23.85
CA ARG A 298 17.31 -3.02 22.99
C ARG A 298 17.05 -1.61 22.42
#